data_AF-A0A7C2P214-F1
#
_entry.id   AF-A0A7C2P214-F1
#
_cell.length_a   1.000
_cell.length_b   1.000
_cell.length_c   1.000
_cell.angle_alpha   90.00
_cell.angle_beta   90.00
_cell.angle_gamma   90.00
#
_symmetry.space_group_name_H-M   'P 1'
#
loop_
_entity.id
_entity.type
_entity.pdbx_description
1 polymer ?
#
loop_
_entity_poly.entity_id
_entity_poly.type
_entity_poly.pdbx_seq_one_letter_code
_entity_poly.pdbx_strand_id
1 'polypeptide(L)'
;MSALRIVSPLENLAGVDGLDDEPDVLPFPQAATAPQMNVVERARSLFNNRRCRTCGYPVVLPIELDDALVNRCGQKIPGTATLVGFRCCGCQSEWST
;
A
#
# COMPACT_ATOMS: atom_id res chain seq x y z
N MET A 1 1.26 38.05 5.74
CA MET A 1 0.37 36.94 5.34
C MET A 1 1.00 36.29 4.11
N SER A 2 1.76 35.21 4.28
CA SER A 2 2.46 34.56 3.16
C SER A 2 1.49 33.72 2.34
N ALA A 3 1.48 33.93 1.02
CA ALA A 3 0.70 33.16 0.07
C ALA A 3 1.47 31.91 -0.34
N LEU A 4 0.88 30.73 -0.14
CA LEU A 4 1.44 29.46 -0.60
C LEU A 4 1.31 29.36 -2.13
N ARG A 5 2.43 29.11 -2.81
CA ARG A 5 2.48 28.85 -4.25
C ARG A 5 2.76 27.37 -4.49
N ILE A 6 2.00 26.76 -5.39
CA ILE A 6 2.24 25.38 -5.84
C ILE A 6 3.21 25.47 -7.01
N VAL A 7 4.43 24.97 -6.83
CA VAL A 7 5.45 24.85 -7.88
C VAL A 7 5.53 23.40 -8.36
N SER A 8 5.50 23.19 -9.67
CA SER A 8 5.56 21.86 -10.28
C SER A 8 7.02 21.48 -10.54
N PRO A 9 7.43 20.19 -10.40
CA PRO A 9 8.85 19.82 -10.37
C PRO A 9 9.62 19.99 -11.69
N LEU A 10 8.93 20.30 -12.80
CA LEU A 10 9.51 20.31 -14.14
C LEU A 10 10.00 21.69 -14.63
N GLU A 11 9.73 22.77 -13.90
CA GLU A 11 9.95 24.14 -14.42
C GLU A 11 11.34 24.72 -14.10
N ASN A 12 12.22 23.98 -13.41
CA ASN A 12 13.42 24.53 -12.77
C ASN A 12 14.75 24.27 -13.52
N LEU A 13 14.80 24.59 -14.83
CA LEU A 13 16.07 24.55 -15.60
C LEU A 13 16.48 25.90 -16.20
N ALA A 14 15.88 27.02 -15.80
CA ALA A 14 16.34 28.34 -16.22
C ALA A 14 16.57 29.23 -15.00
N GLY A 15 17.84 29.55 -14.76
CA GLY A 15 18.30 30.31 -13.59
C GLY A 15 17.77 31.73 -13.51
N VAL A 16 17.77 32.25 -12.29
CA VAL A 16 17.58 33.67 -11.98
C VAL A 16 18.34 33.97 -10.69
N ASP A 17 19.36 34.84 -10.81
CA ASP A 17 20.07 35.46 -9.69
C ASP A 17 19.15 36.45 -8.97
N GLY A 18 18.90 36.23 -7.68
CA GLY A 18 18.15 37.14 -6.81
C GLY A 18 18.07 36.59 -5.38
N LEU A 19 18.43 37.43 -4.40
CA LEU A 19 18.46 37.12 -2.97
C LEU A 19 17.08 36.73 -2.44
N ASP A 20 16.79 35.46 -2.18
CA ASP A 20 15.56 35.04 -1.50
C ASP A 20 15.78 33.67 -0.81
N ASP A 21 15.31 33.54 0.44
CA ASP A 21 15.27 32.28 1.21
C ASP A 21 14.79 31.13 0.31
N GLU A 22 15.72 30.27 -0.11
CA GLU A 22 15.41 29.08 -0.89
C GLU A 22 14.47 28.22 -0.01
N PRO A 23 13.21 27.99 -0.44
CA PRO A 23 12.32 27.17 0.37
C PRO A 23 12.91 25.78 0.46
N ASP A 24 13.12 25.29 1.68
CA ASP A 24 13.51 23.89 1.92
C ASP A 24 12.46 22.97 1.26
N VAL A 25 12.77 22.47 0.07
CA VAL A 25 11.93 21.51 -0.64
C VAL A 25 12.11 20.18 0.08
N LEU A 26 11.21 19.89 1.03
CA LEU A 26 11.16 18.59 1.68
C LEU A 26 10.85 17.52 0.62
N PRO A 27 11.73 16.53 0.42
CA PRO A 27 11.45 15.46 -0.54
C PRO A 27 10.18 14.73 -0.11
N PHE A 28 9.26 14.57 -1.06
CA PHE A 28 8.11 13.71 -0.84
C PHE A 28 8.65 12.31 -0.51
N PRO A 29 8.29 11.70 0.62
CA PRO A 29 8.76 10.36 0.94
C PRO A 29 8.31 9.45 -0.21
N GLN A 30 9.28 8.93 -0.98
CA GLN A 30 9.00 7.94 -1.99
C GLN A 30 8.34 6.77 -1.28
N ALA A 31 7.07 6.52 -1.62
CA ALA A 31 6.36 5.37 -1.11
C ALA A 31 7.19 4.12 -1.40
N ALA A 32 7.45 3.33 -0.36
CA ALA A 32 8.27 2.13 -0.45
C ALA A 32 7.80 1.27 -1.64
N THR A 33 8.73 0.99 -2.55
CA THR A 33 8.53 0.16 -3.75
C THR A 33 8.47 -1.32 -3.40
N ALA A 34 7.61 -1.71 -2.45
CA ALA A 34 7.22 -3.10 -2.37
C ALA A 34 6.42 -3.41 -3.65
N PRO A 35 6.62 -4.56 -4.31
CA PRO A 35 5.77 -4.99 -5.40
C PRO A 35 4.36 -5.24 -4.84
N GLN A 36 3.53 -4.19 -4.85
CA GLN A 36 2.16 -4.29 -4.40
C GLN A 36 1.38 -4.98 -5.51
N MET A 37 0.85 -6.16 -5.19
CA MET A 37 -0.17 -6.83 -6.01
C MET A 37 -1.25 -5.80 -6.36
N ASN A 38 -1.61 -5.70 -7.65
CA ASN A 38 -2.64 -4.74 -8.06
C ASN A 38 -3.94 -5.03 -7.30
N VAL A 39 -4.69 -3.99 -6.91
CA VAL A 39 -6.00 -4.12 -6.22
C VAL A 39 -6.93 -5.12 -6.91
N VAL A 40 -6.94 -5.14 -8.26
CA VAL A 40 -7.75 -6.07 -9.05
C VAL A 40 -7.24 -7.51 -8.92
N GLU A 41 -5.93 -7.72 -8.96
CA GLU A 41 -5.31 -9.04 -8.78
C GLU A 41 -5.57 -9.57 -7.37
N ARG A 42 -5.45 -8.71 -6.36
CA ARG A 42 -5.77 -9.04 -4.98
C ARG A 42 -7.23 -9.45 -4.83
N ALA A 43 -8.17 -8.71 -5.41
CA ALA A 43 -9.59 -9.05 -5.39
C ALA A 43 -9.85 -10.43 -6.05
N ARG A 44 -9.19 -10.72 -7.17
CA ARG A 44 -9.25 -12.04 -7.83
C ARG A 44 -8.70 -13.14 -6.93
N SER A 45 -7.55 -12.92 -6.29
CA SER A 45 -6.94 -13.87 -5.36
C SER A 45 -7.87 -14.17 -4.17
N LEU A 46 -8.49 -13.15 -3.57
CA LEU A 46 -9.46 -13.34 -2.49
C LEU A 46 -10.68 -14.15 -2.96
N PHE A 47 -11.22 -13.82 -4.14
CA PHE A 47 -12.38 -14.53 -4.68
C PHE A 47 -12.09 -16.00 -4.99
N ASN A 48 -10.95 -16.28 -5.63
CA ASN A 48 -10.55 -17.64 -5.99
C ASN A 48 -10.29 -18.51 -4.76
N ASN A 49 -9.95 -17.90 -3.62
CA ASN A 49 -9.62 -18.58 -2.37
C ASN A 49 -10.72 -18.46 -1.30
N ARG A 50 -11.94 -18.05 -1.68
CA ARG A 50 -13.08 -17.89 -0.75
C ARG A 50 -13.60 -19.19 -0.14
N ARG A 51 -13.07 -20.35 -0.55
CA ARG A 51 -13.42 -21.68 -0.04
C ARG A 51 -12.17 -22.50 0.18
N CYS A 52 -12.18 -23.33 1.22
CA CYS A 52 -11.08 -24.24 1.49
C CYS A 52 -10.91 -25.26 0.37
N ARG A 53 -9.67 -25.41 -0.11
CA ARG A 53 -9.31 -26.39 -1.15
C ARG A 53 -9.33 -27.85 -0.64
N THR A 54 -9.29 -28.05 0.68
CA THR A 54 -9.26 -29.38 1.32
C THR A 54 -10.64 -29.86 1.75
N CYS A 55 -11.42 -29.02 2.46
CA CYS A 55 -12.70 -29.42 3.03
C CYS A 55 -13.91 -28.65 2.46
N GLY A 56 -13.71 -27.69 1.55
CA GLY A 56 -14.77 -26.89 0.95
C GLY A 56 -15.41 -25.83 1.87
N TYR A 57 -14.99 -25.73 3.13
CA TYR A 57 -15.57 -24.78 4.10
C TYR A 57 -15.48 -23.32 3.60
N PRO A 58 -16.55 -22.51 3.74
CA PRO A 58 -16.64 -21.19 3.11
C PRO A 58 -15.98 -20.06 3.90
N VAL A 59 -15.53 -20.31 5.14
CA VAL A 59 -14.85 -19.30 5.94
C VAL A 59 -13.35 -19.52 5.86
N VAL A 60 -12.69 -18.64 5.13
CA VAL A 60 -11.24 -18.64 4.90
C VAL A 60 -10.70 -17.26 5.25
N LEU A 61 -9.63 -17.22 6.04
CA LEU A 61 -8.95 -15.97 6.42
C LEU A 61 -7.70 -15.77 5.57
N PRO A 62 -7.48 -14.56 5.01
CA PRO A 62 -6.21 -14.22 4.39
C PRO A 62 -5.10 -14.18 5.46
N ILE A 63 -3.91 -14.61 5.07
CA ILE A 63 -2.68 -14.48 5.84
C ILE A 63 -1.89 -13.34 5.22
N GLU A 64 -1.56 -12.35 6.02
CA GLU A 64 -0.88 -11.12 5.59
C GLU A 64 0.38 -10.89 6.41
N LEU A 65 1.39 -10.27 5.81
CA LEU A 65 2.57 -9.81 6.54
C LEU A 65 2.24 -8.59 7.40
N ASP A 66 3.11 -8.29 8.37
CA ASP A 66 2.97 -7.11 9.22
C ASP A 66 3.57 -5.86 8.57
N ASP A 67 3.21 -5.61 7.31
CA ASP A 67 3.73 -4.54 6.45
C ASP A 67 2.62 -3.63 5.91
N ALA A 68 1.44 -3.66 6.55
CA ALA A 68 0.34 -2.79 6.21
C ALA A 68 0.78 -1.31 6.29
N LEU A 69 0.35 -0.52 5.29
CA LEU A 69 0.47 0.93 5.39
C LEU A 69 -0.31 1.43 6.61
N VAL A 70 0.20 2.46 7.27
CA VAL A 70 -0.45 3.07 8.43
C VAL A 70 -1.07 4.40 8.05
N ASN A 71 -2.25 4.68 8.60
CA ASN A 71 -2.89 5.99 8.46
C ASN A 71 -2.24 7.01 9.41
N ARG A 72 -2.67 8.28 9.32
CA ARG A 72 -2.17 9.37 10.20
C ARG A 72 -2.34 9.11 11.71
N CYS A 73 -3.23 8.21 12.09
CA CYS A 73 -3.49 7.82 13.47
C CYS A 73 -2.69 6.57 13.89
N GLY A 74 -1.79 6.08 13.04
CA GLY A 74 -0.99 4.87 13.28
C GLY A 74 -1.76 3.55 13.13
N GLN A 75 -2.98 3.57 12.58
CA GLN A 75 -3.77 2.36 12.36
C GLN A 75 -3.45 1.76 10.99
N LYS A 76 -3.33 0.43 10.93
CA LYS A 76 -3.14 -0.32 9.69
C LYS A 76 -4.30 -0.08 8.73
N ILE A 77 -3.98 0.23 7.47
CA ILE A 77 -4.95 0.41 6.39
C ILE A 77 -5.28 -0.99 5.83
N PRO A 78 -6.53 -1.45 5.92
CA PRO A 78 -6.91 -2.77 5.43
C PRO A 78 -6.59 -2.97 3.94
N GLY A 79 -6.11 -4.17 3.59
CA GLY A 79 -5.83 -4.54 2.20
C GLY A 79 -4.53 -3.96 1.62
N THR A 80 -3.75 -3.24 2.43
CA THR A 80 -2.43 -2.72 2.02
C THR A 80 -1.27 -3.62 2.44
N ALA A 81 -1.52 -4.55 3.36
CA ALA A 81 -0.55 -5.57 3.74
C ALA A 81 -0.34 -6.57 2.60
N THR A 82 0.87 -7.11 2.53
CA THR A 82 1.23 -8.16 1.56
C THR A 82 0.47 -9.44 1.89
N LEU A 83 -0.38 -9.87 0.96
CA LEU A 83 -1.10 -11.14 1.04
C LEU A 83 -0.14 -12.30 0.70
N VAL A 84 0.04 -13.24 1.62
CA VAL A 84 0.96 -14.39 1.45
C VAL A 84 0.25 -15.74 1.36
N GLY A 85 -1.01 -15.80 1.79
CA GLY A 85 -1.75 -17.05 1.75
C GLY A 85 -3.12 -16.97 2.42
N PHE A 86 -3.63 -18.14 2.77
CA PHE A 86 -4.98 -18.33 3.29
C PHE A 86 -5.01 -19.46 4.31
N ARG A 87 -5.91 -19.35 5.31
CA ARG A 87 -6.18 -20.37 6.32
C ARG A 87 -7.66 -20.69 6.38
N CYS A 88 -8.00 -21.98 6.37
CA CYS A 88 -9.37 -22.42 6.59
C CYS A 88 -9.76 -22.37 8.07
N CYS A 89 -10.89 -21.76 8.43
CA CYS A 89 -11.38 -21.77 9.81
C CYS A 89 -12.02 -23.09 10.25
N GLY A 90 -12.33 -24.00 9.32
CA GLY A 90 -12.91 -25.31 9.59
C GLY A 90 -11.85 -26.37 9.87
N CYS A 91 -11.02 -26.67 8.87
CA CYS A 91 -9.99 -27.71 8.96
C CYS A 91 -8.56 -27.20 9.24
N GLN A 92 -8.37 -25.89 9.41
CA GLN A 92 -7.08 -25.25 9.69
C GLN A 92 -5.98 -25.44 8.64
N SER A 93 -6.31 -25.98 7.46
CA SER A 93 -5.35 -26.08 6.35
C SER A 93 -4.95 -24.69 5.85
N GLU A 94 -3.68 -24.53 5.53
CA GLU A 94 -3.08 -23.30 5.00
C GLU A 94 -2.53 -23.53 3.58
N TRP A 95 -2.57 -22.49 2.74
CA TRP A 95 -2.00 -22.54 1.40
C TRP A 95 -1.57 -21.14 0.92
N SER A 96 -0.59 -21.09 0.03
CA SER A 96 -0.10 -19.84 -0.56
C SER A 96 -1.05 -19.29 -1.62
N THR A 97 -0.92 -17.98 -1.89
CA THR A 97 -1.56 -17.31 -3.04
C THR A 97 -1.11 -17.89 -4.36
#